data_AF-A0A8J4MJI2-F1
#
_entry.id   AF-A0A8J4MJI2-F1
#
_cell.length_a   1.000
_cell.length_b   1.000
_cell.length_c   1.000
_cell.angle_alpha   90.00
_cell.angle_beta   90.00
_cell.angle_gamma   90.00
#
_symmetry.space_group_name_H-M   'P 1'
#
loop_
_entity.id
_entity.type
_entity.pdbx_description
1 polymer ?
#
loop_
_entity_poly.entity_id
_entity_poly.type
_entity_poly.pdbx_seq_one_letter_code
_entity_poly.pdbx_strand_id
1 'polypeptide(L)'
;NYTDSAGIHGRCDTPENLLSKGCQLDLIEFPISEVEIHRNKPLTASTQKNNSDVTQISPQKLTLRLRPGHEETIQIKVRQTEDYPIDLYYLMDLSASMDDDLNTIKELGSTLSKEMSK
;
A
#
# COMPACT_ATOMS: atom_id res chain seq x y z
N ASN A 1 38.26 -26.94 2.87
CA ASN A 1 38.24 -26.67 1.42
C ASN A 1 37.27 -27.67 0.80
N TYR A 2 36.17 -27.24 0.17
CA TYR A 2 35.20 -28.12 -0.49
C TYR A 2 35.79 -28.84 -1.71
N THR A 3 37.01 -28.46 -2.14
CA THR A 3 37.80 -29.21 -3.13
C THR A 3 38.66 -30.32 -2.52
N ASP A 4 38.72 -30.43 -1.18
CA ASP A 4 39.42 -31.49 -0.47
C ASP A 4 38.40 -32.44 0.19
N SER A 5 38.51 -33.73 -0.14
CA SER A 5 37.58 -34.78 0.30
C SER A 5 37.80 -35.24 1.74
N ALA A 6 38.87 -34.76 2.41
CA ALA A 6 39.25 -35.19 3.75
C ALA A 6 38.61 -34.40 4.91
N GLY A 7 37.94 -33.26 4.64
CA GLY A 7 37.44 -32.36 5.68
C GLY A 7 35.92 -32.42 5.88
N ILE A 8 35.46 -32.74 7.10
CA ILE A 8 34.07 -32.50 7.53
C ILE A 8 33.92 -30.99 7.75
N HIS A 9 33.48 -30.27 6.72
CA HIS A 9 33.24 -28.84 6.77
C HIS A 9 31.74 -28.55 6.91
N GLY A 10 31.39 -27.63 7.82
CA GLY A 10 30.02 -27.11 7.91
C GLY A 10 29.58 -26.49 6.58
N ARG A 11 28.36 -26.80 6.13
CA ARG A 11 27.79 -26.34 4.86
C ARG A 11 26.95 -25.07 4.97
N CYS A 12 26.58 -24.68 6.20
CA CYS A 12 25.84 -23.45 6.48
C CYS A 12 26.83 -22.40 7.00
N ASP A 13 27.04 -21.35 6.21
CA ASP A 13 27.95 -20.24 6.53
C ASP A 13 27.56 -19.00 5.69
N THR A 14 28.26 -17.88 5.86
CA THR A 14 28.07 -16.71 5.00
C THR A 14 28.58 -16.97 3.58
N PRO A 15 28.05 -16.31 2.54
CA PRO A 15 28.48 -16.50 1.15
C PRO A 15 30.00 -16.34 0.98
N GLU A 16 30.60 -15.35 1.66
CA GLU A 16 32.03 -15.07 1.60
C GLU A 16 32.87 -16.23 2.16
N ASN A 17 32.42 -16.83 3.27
CA ASN A 17 33.07 -17.98 3.87
C ASN A 17 32.93 -19.23 3.00
N LEU A 18 31.77 -19.44 2.36
CA LEU A 18 31.56 -20.57 1.45
C LEU A 18 32.46 -20.46 0.21
N LEU A 19 32.61 -19.25 -0.34
CA LEU A 19 33.48 -18.97 -1.49
C LEU A 19 34.96 -19.20 -1.15
N SER A 20 35.44 -18.68 -0.01
CA SER A 20 36.83 -18.89 0.42
C SER A 20 37.15 -20.37 0.69
N LYS A 21 36.14 -21.15 1.10
CA LYS A 21 36.24 -22.60 1.25
C LYS A 21 36.20 -23.35 -0.08
N GLY A 22 36.02 -22.70 -1.23
CA GLY A 22 36.02 -23.34 -2.56
C GLY A 22 34.66 -23.81 -3.06
N CYS A 23 33.55 -23.32 -2.48
CA CYS A 23 32.21 -23.55 -3.03
C CYS A 23 32.01 -22.67 -4.26
N GLN A 24 31.50 -23.22 -5.35
CA GLN A 24 31.22 -22.46 -6.57
C GLN A 24 29.96 -21.62 -6.41
N LEU A 25 29.91 -20.44 -7.03
CA LEU A 25 28.80 -19.47 -6.89
C LEU A 25 27.44 -20.05 -7.30
N ASP A 26 27.40 -20.85 -8.35
CA ASP A 26 26.22 -21.53 -8.89
C ASP A 26 25.68 -22.63 -7.96
N LEU A 27 26.47 -23.07 -6.98
CA LEU A 27 26.09 -24.05 -5.97
C LEU A 27 25.70 -23.41 -4.62
N ILE A 28 25.83 -22.08 -4.48
CA ILE A 28 25.47 -21.36 -3.27
C ILE A 28 24.02 -20.87 -3.37
N GLU A 29 23.15 -21.47 -2.57
CA GLU A 29 21.76 -21.03 -2.42
C GLU A 29 21.67 -19.93 -1.34
N PHE A 30 21.43 -18.69 -1.77
CA PHE A 30 21.31 -17.55 -0.86
C PHE A 30 20.09 -16.69 -1.24
N PRO A 31 18.88 -17.03 -0.74
CA PRO A 31 17.68 -16.25 -1.04
C PRO A 31 17.79 -14.88 -0.38
N ILE A 32 17.70 -13.83 -1.20
CA ILE A 32 17.65 -12.44 -0.74
C ILE A 32 16.20 -11.96 -0.69
N SER A 33 15.91 -11.01 0.21
CA SER A 33 14.63 -10.33 0.19
C SER A 33 14.52 -9.44 -1.06
N GLU A 34 13.34 -9.38 -1.66
CA GLU A 34 13.12 -8.60 -2.89
C GLU A 34 11.70 -8.01 -2.96
N VAL A 35 11.62 -6.84 -3.59
CA VAL A 35 10.38 -6.10 -3.87
C VAL A 35 10.16 -6.09 -5.39
N GLU A 36 9.08 -6.70 -5.86
CA GLU A 36 8.68 -6.71 -7.26
C GLU A 36 7.42 -5.86 -7.46
N ILE A 37 7.50 -4.80 -8.28
CA ILE A 37 6.37 -3.88 -8.50
C ILE A 37 5.61 -4.29 -9.76
N HIS A 38 4.35 -4.69 -9.59
CA HIS A 38 3.48 -5.15 -10.68
C HIS A 38 2.64 -4.03 -11.30
N ARG A 39 2.24 -3.04 -10.50
CA ARG A 39 1.42 -1.91 -10.96
C ARG A 39 1.83 -0.64 -10.24
N ASN A 40 2.30 0.34 -11.03
CA ASN A 40 2.82 1.62 -10.53
C ASN A 40 2.32 2.81 -11.37
N LYS A 41 1.01 3.02 -11.39
CA LYS A 41 0.42 4.23 -11.96
C LYS A 41 0.86 5.45 -11.13
N PRO A 42 1.21 6.58 -11.76
CA PRO A 42 1.55 7.81 -11.05
C PRO A 42 0.32 8.38 -10.34
N LEU A 43 0.55 9.15 -9.28
CA LEU A 43 -0.52 9.87 -8.58
C LEU A 43 -1.12 10.93 -9.50
N THR A 44 -2.46 10.98 -9.58
CA THR A 44 -3.17 11.99 -10.37
C THR A 44 -2.88 13.39 -9.82
N ALA A 45 -2.58 14.35 -10.70
CA ALA A 45 -2.12 15.70 -10.34
C ALA A 45 -3.21 16.78 -10.46
N SER A 46 -4.32 16.50 -11.13
CA SER A 46 -5.35 17.49 -11.45
C SER A 46 -6.75 16.89 -11.29
N THR A 47 -7.74 17.76 -11.14
CA THR A 47 -9.17 17.42 -11.16
C THR A 47 -9.51 16.71 -12.47
N GLN A 48 -9.68 15.39 -12.38
CA GLN A 48 -10.11 14.59 -13.52
C GLN A 48 -11.62 14.44 -13.49
N LYS A 49 -12.28 14.74 -14.62
CA LYS A 49 -13.73 14.62 -14.78
C LYS A 49 -14.26 13.19 -14.60
N ASN A 50 -13.39 12.18 -14.73
CA ASN A 50 -13.76 10.78 -14.59
C ASN A 50 -13.13 10.17 -13.33
N ASN A 51 -13.98 9.81 -12.37
CA ASN A 51 -13.55 9.18 -11.11
C ASN A 51 -12.81 7.84 -11.29
N SER A 52 -12.98 7.15 -12.42
CA SER A 52 -12.38 5.84 -12.68
C SER A 52 -10.86 5.87 -12.91
N ASP A 53 -10.29 7.02 -13.27
CA ASP A 53 -8.85 7.17 -13.57
C ASP A 53 -8.07 7.88 -12.46
N VAL A 54 -8.74 8.17 -11.34
CA VAL A 54 -8.11 8.79 -10.17
C VAL A 54 -7.21 7.79 -9.45
N THR A 55 -5.91 8.10 -9.39
CA THR A 55 -4.90 7.31 -8.69
C THR A 55 -4.39 8.09 -7.48
N GLN A 56 -4.82 7.66 -6.28
CA GLN A 56 -4.47 8.31 -5.00
C GLN A 56 -3.32 7.62 -4.24
N ILE A 57 -2.96 6.40 -4.64
CA ILE A 57 -1.88 5.62 -4.03
C ILE A 57 -0.97 5.05 -5.11
N SER A 58 0.34 5.04 -4.86
CA SER A 58 1.37 4.52 -5.76
C SER A 58 2.52 3.89 -4.94
N PRO A 59 2.97 2.67 -5.27
CA PRO A 59 2.43 1.73 -6.27
C PRO A 59 1.09 1.09 -5.83
N GLN A 60 0.36 0.48 -6.76
CA GLN A 60 -0.95 -0.15 -6.49
C GLN A 60 -0.86 -1.67 -6.30
N LYS A 61 0.19 -2.30 -6.84
CA LYS A 61 0.41 -3.74 -6.67
C LYS A 61 1.90 -4.04 -6.65
N LEU A 62 2.33 -4.79 -5.65
CA LEU A 62 3.69 -5.30 -5.50
C LEU A 62 3.65 -6.71 -4.89
N THR A 63 4.71 -7.46 -5.09
CA THR A 63 5.00 -8.72 -4.40
C THR A 63 6.27 -8.52 -3.58
N LEU A 64 6.19 -8.90 -2.32
CA LEU A 64 7.33 -8.87 -1.42
C LEU A 64 7.74 -10.31 -1.10
N ARG A 65 9.01 -10.64 -1.33
CA ARG A 65 9.61 -11.91 -0.91
C ARG A 65 10.60 -11.58 0.20
N LEU A 66 10.33 -12.06 1.42
CA LEU A 66 11.17 -11.77 2.58
C LEU A 66 11.87 -13.03 3.06
N ARG A 67 13.17 -12.91 3.31
CA ARG A 67 13.92 -13.88 4.09
C ARG A 67 13.59 -13.69 5.58
N PRO A 68 13.39 -14.76 6.37
CA PRO A 68 13.19 -14.65 7.81
C PRO A 68 14.27 -13.81 8.49
N GLY A 69 13.86 -12.88 9.35
CA GLY A 69 14.75 -11.97 10.09
C GLY A 69 15.33 -10.82 9.26
N HIS A 70 14.99 -10.69 7.98
CA HIS A 70 15.36 -9.55 7.15
C HIS A 70 14.17 -8.62 6.94
N GLU A 71 14.45 -7.32 6.84
CA GLU A 71 13.48 -6.28 6.59
C GLU A 71 13.69 -5.64 5.21
N GLU A 72 12.61 -5.15 4.61
CA GLU A 72 12.63 -4.39 3.36
C GLU A 72 11.77 -3.13 3.53
N THR A 73 12.25 -2.01 2.98
CA THR A 73 11.54 -0.73 3.05
C THR A 73 10.82 -0.44 1.75
N ILE A 74 9.49 -0.34 1.82
CA ILE A 74 8.65 0.00 0.67
C ILE A 74 8.24 1.47 0.76
N GLN A 75 8.42 2.19 -0.34
CA GLN A 75 7.98 3.58 -0.46
C GLN A 75 6.57 3.66 -1.04
N ILE A 76 5.61 4.11 -0.24
CA ILE A 76 4.22 4.32 -0.65
C ILE A 76 3.95 5.82 -0.70
N LYS A 77 3.49 6.30 -1.85
CA LYS A 77 3.09 7.69 -2.06
C LYS A 77 1.57 7.78 -2.04
N VAL A 78 1.03 8.73 -1.28
CA VAL A 78 -0.40 8.97 -1.15
C VAL A 78 -0.69 10.45 -1.44
N ARG A 79 -1.80 10.73 -2.14
CA ARG A 79 -2.32 12.07 -2.36
C ARG A 79 -3.84 12.04 -2.40
N GLN A 80 -4.48 12.92 -1.64
CA GLN A 80 -5.92 13.18 -1.73
C GLN A 80 -6.22 14.02 -2.97
N THR A 81 -7.26 13.67 -3.71
CA THR A 81 -7.77 14.49 -4.81
C THR A 81 -8.78 15.52 -4.31
N GLU A 82 -8.83 16.68 -4.95
CA GLU A 82 -9.74 17.78 -4.59
C GLU A 82 -11.22 17.38 -4.77
N ASP A 83 -11.56 16.70 -5.86
CA ASP A 83 -12.95 16.28 -6.18
C ASP A 83 -13.23 14.83 -5.73
N TYR A 84 -13.24 14.57 -4.42
CA TYR A 84 -13.56 13.22 -3.91
C TYR A 84 -15.07 13.08 -3.63
N PRO A 85 -15.73 11.99 -4.06
CA PRO A 85 -17.16 11.79 -3.79
C PRO A 85 -17.40 11.67 -2.28
N ILE A 86 -18.47 12.31 -1.79
CA ILE A 86 -18.86 12.31 -0.38
C ILE A 86 -20.25 11.69 -0.25
N ASP A 87 -20.37 10.69 0.62
CA ASP A 87 -21.65 10.14 1.05
C ASP A 87 -22.00 10.70 2.43
N LEU A 88 -23.14 11.39 2.55
CA LEU A 88 -23.61 11.97 3.80
C LEU A 88 -24.90 11.27 4.24
N TYR A 89 -24.87 10.66 5.42
CA TYR A 89 -26.04 10.05 6.04
C TYR A 89 -26.45 10.83 7.28
N TYR A 90 -27.60 11.49 7.20
CA TYR A 90 -28.14 12.25 8.32
C TYR A 90 -29.01 11.33 9.17
N LEU A 91 -28.51 10.92 10.34
CA LEU A 91 -29.28 10.17 11.32
C LEU A 91 -29.89 11.14 12.33
N MET A 92 -31.22 11.21 12.36
CA MET A 92 -31.98 12.12 13.22
C MET A 92 -32.72 11.35 14.30
N ASP A 93 -32.77 11.91 15.51
CA ASP A 93 -33.72 11.49 16.53
C ASP A 93 -35.13 12.01 16.19
N LEU A 94 -36.15 11.18 16.37
CA LEU A 94 -37.56 11.50 16.09
C LEU A 94 -38.39 11.55 17.39
N SER A 95 -37.75 11.92 18.50
CA SER A 95 -38.41 12.15 19.77
C SER A 95 -39.27 13.43 19.76
N ALA A 96 -40.18 13.56 20.73
CA ALA A 96 -41.13 14.67 20.80
C ALA A 96 -40.47 16.06 20.92
N SER A 97 -39.20 16.13 21.33
CA SER A 97 -38.44 17.38 21.40
C SER A 97 -37.88 17.85 20.05
N MET A 98 -38.01 17.06 18.99
CA MET A 98 -37.45 17.35 17.65
C MET A 98 -38.53 17.81 16.65
N ASP A 99 -39.75 18.10 17.12
CA ASP A 99 -40.90 18.43 16.28
C ASP A 99 -40.71 19.75 15.51
N ASP A 100 -40.07 20.74 16.12
CA ASP A 100 -39.70 22.00 15.47
C ASP A 100 -38.50 21.85 14.53
N ASP A 101 -37.48 21.07 14.93
CA ASP A 101 -36.28 20.77 14.11
C ASP A 101 -36.62 20.07 12.79
N LEU A 102 -37.65 19.22 12.78
CA LEU A 102 -38.10 18.52 11.57
C LEU A 102 -38.55 19.51 10.47
N ASN A 103 -39.02 20.71 10.83
CA ASN A 103 -39.43 21.72 9.86
C ASN A 103 -38.22 22.42 9.22
N THR A 104 -37.15 22.64 9.98
CA THR A 104 -35.89 23.24 9.51
C THR A 104 -35.09 22.28 8.62
N ILE A 105 -35.09 20.99 8.94
CA ILE A 105 -34.25 20.00 8.22
C ILE A 105 -34.78 19.69 6.81
N LYS A 106 -36.07 19.95 6.54
CA LYS A 106 -36.65 19.85 5.19
C LYS A 106 -35.98 20.77 4.18
N GLU A 107 -35.56 21.97 4.59
CA GLU A 107 -34.86 22.95 3.73
C GLU A 107 -33.33 22.79 3.76
N LEU A 108 -32.81 22.10 4.78
CA LEU A 108 -31.39 21.86 4.96
C LEU A 108 -30.80 21.01 3.83
N GLY A 109 -31.52 19.99 3.35
CA GLY A 109 -31.02 19.08 2.31
C GLY A 109 -30.63 19.79 1.01
N SER A 110 -31.47 20.69 0.51
CA SER A 110 -31.16 21.48 -0.70
C SER A 110 -30.04 22.48 -0.49
N THR A 111 -29.99 23.09 0.70
CA THR A 111 -28.96 24.09 1.04
C THR A 111 -27.60 23.41 1.15
N LEU A 112 -27.54 22.28 1.86
CA LEU A 112 -26.34 21.48 2.04
C LEU A 112 -25.81 20.96 0.71
N SER A 113 -26.66 20.36 -0.13
CA SER A 113 -26.25 19.86 -1.46
C SER A 113 -25.67 20.98 -2.34
N LYS A 114 -26.25 22.18 -2.29
CA LYS A 114 -25.77 23.34 -3.05
C LYS A 114 -24.40 23.84 -2.56
N GLU A 115 -24.20 23.90 -1.24
CA GLU A 115 -22.91 24.29 -0.67
C GLU A 115 -21.82 23.23 -0.90
N MET A 116 -22.17 21.95 -0.88
CA MET A 116 -21.24 20.84 -1.16
C MET A 116 -20.91 20.66 -2.65
N SER A 117 -21.62 21.35 -3.55
CA SER A 117 -21.36 21.34 -4.98
C SER A 117 -20.49 22.53 -5.45
N LYS A 118 -20.05 23.38 -4.52
CA LYS A 118 -19.13 24.50 -4.78
C LYS A 118 -17.69 24.05 -4.64
#